data_AF-A0A4R0G1P0-F1
#
_entry.id   AF-A0A4R0G1P0-F1
#
_cell.length_a   1.000
_cell.length_b   1.000
_cell.length_c   1.000
_cell.angle_alpha   90.00
_cell.angle_beta   90.00
_cell.angle_gamma   90.00
#
_symmetry.space_group_name_H-M   'P 1'
#
loop_
_entity.id
_entity.type
_entity.pdbx_description
1 polymer ?
#
loop_
_entity_poly.entity_id
_entity_poly.type
_entity_poly.pdbx_seq_one_letter_code
_entity_poly.pdbx_strand_id
1 'polypeptide(L)'
;MKPTRYIAERIAVTSEQLASWQAQLSRTELTLRGPCPKCGDITSANLPRTAAVLEANAARTPDRLTAVVECECRRPHRGRPADAVSEGCGRSWGTAAVFEADGTVTLRPPAEPTLVEAADAFRLAQAGQLAAVRASADRWTTGVTALISLAALILPVAGRDAIRALQPWAQAAIGALLVVAIATAAVAVLRAYRAAHGLPAIRLVDDDKSLLDWYTTHRARPVEAVKHLRQAIQAALATVVALAVAVGLAVFGPARPVTSAPVQLTLTDGSLVCGLFLTSTADVRLRVRRADDGAVAVISVSDVVRIKPVKAC
;
A
#
# COMPACT_ATOMS: atom_id res chain seq x y z
N MET A 1 34.87 -39.45 -17.97
CA MET A 1 33.43 -39.09 -17.88
C MET A 1 33.31 -37.73 -17.20
N LYS A 2 32.84 -36.69 -17.90
CA LYS A 2 32.58 -35.37 -17.30
C LYS A 2 31.37 -35.46 -16.35
N PRO A 3 31.40 -34.84 -15.16
CA PRO A 3 30.24 -34.84 -14.26
C PRO A 3 29.07 -34.11 -14.93
N THR A 4 27.95 -34.83 -15.10
CA THR A 4 26.71 -34.25 -15.59
C THR A 4 26.21 -33.24 -14.55
N ARG A 5 26.19 -31.97 -14.92
CA ARG A 5 25.66 -30.87 -14.10
C ARG A 5 24.17 -31.16 -13.84
N TYR A 6 23.71 -30.99 -12.60
CA TYR A 6 22.28 -30.97 -12.29
C TYR A 6 21.65 -29.78 -13.01
N ILE A 7 20.66 -30.04 -13.85
CA ILE A 7 19.98 -29.04 -14.66
C ILE A 7 18.49 -29.19 -14.35
N ALA A 8 17.85 -28.10 -13.95
CA ALA A 8 16.40 -28.04 -13.97
C ALA A 8 15.96 -28.00 -15.44
N GLU A 9 15.27 -29.03 -15.92
CA GLU A 9 14.87 -29.11 -17.34
C GLU A 9 13.44 -29.61 -17.47
N ARG A 10 12.70 -28.97 -18.39
CA ARG A 10 11.38 -29.42 -18.78
C ARG A 10 11.50 -30.52 -19.83
N ILE A 11 10.86 -31.65 -19.60
CA ILE A 11 10.83 -32.79 -20.54
C ILE A 11 9.42 -32.95 -21.14
N ALA A 12 9.36 -33.38 -22.39
CA ALA A 12 8.13 -33.82 -23.01
C ALA A 12 7.77 -35.23 -22.51
N VAL A 13 6.47 -35.48 -22.33
CA VAL A 13 5.94 -36.78 -21.91
C VAL A 13 4.96 -37.31 -22.94
N THR A 14 4.95 -38.63 -23.10
CA THR A 14 4.03 -39.36 -23.98
C THR A 14 2.83 -39.89 -23.20
N SER A 15 1.75 -40.23 -23.91
CA SER A 15 0.57 -40.85 -23.29
C SER A 15 0.89 -42.19 -22.62
N GLU A 16 1.84 -42.96 -23.18
CA GLU A 16 2.28 -44.24 -22.61
C GLU A 16 2.96 -44.03 -21.25
N GLN A 17 3.83 -43.02 -21.13
CA GLN A 17 4.48 -42.68 -19.87
C GLN A 17 3.49 -42.18 -18.81
N LEU A 18 2.36 -41.61 -19.22
CA LEU A 18 1.30 -41.14 -18.33
C LEU A 18 0.26 -42.23 -18.01
N ALA A 19 0.24 -43.35 -18.73
CA ALA A 19 -0.75 -44.40 -18.53
C ALA A 19 -0.66 -45.07 -17.15
N SER A 20 0.54 -45.12 -16.56
CA SER A 20 0.77 -45.67 -15.22
C SER A 20 0.51 -44.67 -14.09
N TRP A 21 0.16 -43.42 -14.41
CA TRP A 21 -0.09 -42.41 -13.41
C TRP A 21 -1.52 -42.47 -12.90
N GLN A 22 -1.67 -42.26 -11.60
CA GLN A 22 -2.94 -42.22 -10.90
C GLN A 22 -3.24 -40.78 -10.49
N ALA A 23 -4.50 -40.40 -10.60
CA ALA A 23 -5.01 -39.10 -10.18
C ALA A 23 -6.08 -39.31 -9.11
N GLN A 24 -5.88 -38.71 -7.95
CA GLN A 24 -6.83 -38.74 -6.84
C GLN A 24 -7.37 -37.33 -6.61
N LEU A 25 -8.66 -37.16 -6.86
CA LEU A 25 -9.33 -35.89 -6.67
C LEU A 25 -9.81 -35.75 -5.20
N SER A 26 -9.46 -34.63 -4.58
CA SER A 26 -10.04 -34.18 -3.32
C SER A 26 -10.87 -32.90 -3.53
N ARG A 27 -11.47 -32.38 -2.45
CA ARG A 27 -12.26 -31.13 -2.53
C ARG A 27 -11.41 -29.93 -2.96
N THR A 28 -10.15 -29.86 -2.55
CA THR A 28 -9.30 -28.68 -2.71
C THR A 28 -8.07 -28.92 -3.59
N GLU A 29 -7.69 -30.18 -3.78
CA GLU A 29 -6.45 -30.57 -4.45
C GLU A 29 -6.67 -31.76 -5.40
N LEU A 30 -5.89 -31.80 -6.47
CA LEU A 30 -5.71 -32.97 -7.33
C LEU A 30 -4.32 -33.54 -7.04
N THR A 31 -4.27 -34.74 -6.46
CA THR A 31 -3.01 -35.45 -6.21
C THR A 31 -2.70 -36.36 -7.38
N LEU A 32 -1.56 -36.14 -8.03
CA LEU A 32 -1.05 -36.99 -9.10
C LEU A 32 0.08 -37.86 -8.56
N ARG A 33 0.09 -39.15 -8.89
CA ARG A 33 1.12 -40.10 -8.45
C ARG A 33 1.53 -41.04 -9.57
N GLY A 34 2.83 -41.19 -9.80
CA GLY A 34 3.35 -42.11 -10.80
C GLY A 34 4.88 -42.08 -10.92
N PRO A 35 5.45 -42.91 -11.81
CA PRO A 35 6.88 -42.93 -12.04
C PRO A 35 7.34 -41.68 -12.80
N CYS A 36 8.43 -41.08 -12.34
CA CYS A 36 9.08 -39.98 -13.05
C CYS A 36 9.55 -40.47 -14.44
N PRO A 37 9.19 -39.78 -15.54
CA PRO A 37 9.58 -40.20 -16.89
C PRO A 37 11.10 -40.22 -17.14
N LYS A 38 11.89 -39.57 -16.27
CA LYS A 38 13.35 -39.53 -16.39
C LYS A 38 14.07 -40.53 -15.50
N CYS A 39 13.73 -40.62 -14.21
CA CYS A 39 14.45 -41.50 -13.28
C CYS A 39 13.70 -42.80 -12.94
N GLY A 40 12.42 -42.91 -13.31
CA GLY A 40 11.58 -44.08 -13.03
C GLY A 40 11.07 -44.16 -11.58
N ASP A 41 11.51 -43.26 -10.70
CA ASP A 41 11.10 -43.27 -9.29
C ASP A 41 9.67 -42.76 -9.10
N ILE A 42 8.96 -43.33 -8.13
CA ILE A 42 7.64 -42.85 -7.76
C ILE A 42 7.76 -41.45 -7.18
N THR A 43 6.98 -40.54 -7.75
CA THR A 43 6.80 -39.17 -7.30
C THR A 43 5.31 -38.89 -7.11
N SER A 44 5.02 -37.90 -6.27
CA SER A 44 3.70 -37.31 -6.14
C SER A 44 3.76 -35.84 -6.52
N ALA A 45 2.65 -35.27 -6.95
CA ALA A 45 2.48 -33.82 -7.04
C ALA A 45 1.08 -33.46 -6.57
N ASN A 46 1.00 -32.48 -5.67
CA ASN A 46 -0.26 -31.93 -5.20
C ASN A 46 -0.56 -30.65 -5.95
N LEU A 47 -1.65 -30.66 -6.69
CA LEU A 47 -2.08 -29.53 -7.51
C LEU A 47 -3.27 -28.85 -6.81
N PRO A 48 -3.06 -27.69 -6.16
CA PRO A 48 -4.17 -26.94 -5.59
C PRO A 48 -5.10 -26.45 -6.71
N ARG A 49 -6.40 -26.69 -6.54
CA ARG A 49 -7.43 -26.33 -7.54
C ARG A 49 -7.81 -24.84 -7.53
N THR A 50 -7.23 -24.03 -6.64
CA THR A 50 -7.62 -22.63 -6.43
C THR A 50 -6.40 -21.73 -6.27
N ALA A 51 -6.42 -20.55 -6.89
CA ALA A 51 -5.52 -19.45 -6.52
C ALA A 51 -6.27 -18.55 -5.53
N ALA A 52 -5.61 -18.26 -4.41
CA ALA A 52 -6.12 -17.58 -3.21
C ALA A 52 -7.06 -18.42 -2.32
N VAL A 53 -6.51 -18.86 -1.19
CA VAL A 53 -7.24 -19.45 -0.06
C VAL A 53 -8.03 -18.36 0.64
N LEU A 54 -9.33 -18.30 0.34
CA LEU A 54 -10.41 -17.95 1.26
C LEU A 54 -11.70 -18.52 0.65
N GLU A 55 -12.00 -19.75 1.04
CA GLU A 55 -13.29 -20.43 0.87
C GLU A 55 -13.85 -20.45 -0.57
N ALA A 56 -13.16 -21.13 -1.49
CA ALA A 56 -13.79 -21.53 -2.74
C ALA A 56 -14.51 -22.87 -2.56
N ASN A 57 -15.85 -22.82 -2.53
CA ASN A 57 -16.69 -23.97 -2.83
C ASN A 57 -16.48 -24.36 -4.31
N ALA A 58 -15.55 -25.27 -4.57
CA ALA A 58 -15.34 -25.85 -5.90
C ALA A 58 -16.55 -26.75 -6.25
N ALA A 59 -17.65 -26.14 -6.68
CA ALA A 59 -18.88 -26.85 -7.00
C ALA A 59 -18.86 -27.54 -8.38
N ARG A 60 -17.85 -27.30 -9.22
CA ARG A 60 -17.68 -27.97 -10.52
C ARG A 60 -16.34 -28.68 -10.63
N THR A 61 -16.39 -29.92 -11.11
CA THR A 61 -15.23 -30.63 -11.64
C THR A 61 -15.02 -30.15 -13.07
N PRO A 62 -13.84 -29.65 -13.44
CA PRO A 62 -13.60 -29.20 -14.80
C PRO A 62 -13.48 -30.36 -15.77
N ASP A 63 -13.76 -30.16 -17.05
CA ASP A 63 -13.60 -31.23 -18.05
C ASP A 63 -12.11 -31.54 -18.31
N ARG A 64 -11.26 -30.52 -18.18
CA ARG A 64 -9.81 -30.63 -18.40
C ARG A 64 -9.02 -29.59 -17.61
N LEU A 65 -7.91 -30.01 -17.00
CA LEU A 65 -6.99 -29.15 -16.25
C LEU A 65 -5.53 -29.47 -16.59
N THR A 66 -4.81 -28.52 -17.20
CA THR A 66 -3.37 -28.62 -17.45
C THR A 66 -2.55 -28.18 -16.24
N ALA A 67 -1.53 -28.96 -15.90
CA ALA A 67 -0.65 -28.73 -14.78
C ALA A 67 0.82 -29.05 -15.12
N VAL A 68 1.73 -28.50 -14.31
CA VAL A 68 3.15 -28.84 -14.34
C VAL A 68 3.49 -29.68 -13.13
N VAL A 69 4.05 -30.86 -13.38
CA VAL A 69 4.55 -31.76 -12.35
C VAL A 69 6.06 -31.61 -12.28
N GLU A 70 6.57 -31.40 -11.07
CA GLU A 70 7.99 -31.48 -10.77
C GLU A 70 8.26 -32.82 -10.08
N CYS A 71 9.37 -33.47 -10.42
CA CYS A 71 9.74 -34.68 -9.73
C CYS A 71 10.10 -34.34 -8.27
N GLU A 72 9.48 -35.02 -7.30
CA GLU A 72 9.71 -34.90 -5.86
C GLU A 72 10.30 -36.21 -5.29
N CYS A 73 10.95 -37.04 -6.12
CA CYS A 73 11.52 -38.30 -5.63
C CYS A 73 12.65 -38.07 -4.61
N ARG A 74 12.69 -38.89 -3.55
CA ARG A 74 13.69 -38.77 -2.47
C ARG A 74 15.02 -39.46 -2.76
N ARG A 75 15.21 -40.01 -3.96
CA ARG A 75 16.45 -40.70 -4.31
C ARG A 75 17.60 -39.69 -4.49
N PRO A 76 18.82 -40.03 -4.08
CA PRO A 76 19.99 -39.19 -4.34
C PRO A 76 20.31 -39.19 -5.83
N HIS A 77 20.45 -37.99 -6.42
CA HIS A 77 20.82 -37.83 -7.83
C HIS A 77 22.21 -37.21 -7.96
N ARG A 78 23.02 -37.76 -8.87
CA ARG A 78 24.38 -37.28 -9.14
C ARG A 78 24.35 -35.83 -9.62
N GLY A 79 25.17 -34.98 -9.00
CA GLY A 79 25.32 -33.57 -9.37
C GLY A 79 24.32 -32.62 -8.71
N ARG A 80 23.35 -33.13 -7.92
CA ARG A 80 22.44 -32.29 -7.12
C ARG A 80 23.24 -31.52 -6.05
N PRO A 81 23.09 -30.19 -5.96
CA PRO A 81 23.69 -29.42 -4.87
C PRO A 81 23.19 -29.91 -3.51
N ALA A 82 24.07 -29.99 -2.50
CA ALA A 82 23.72 -30.44 -1.16
C ALA A 82 22.74 -29.48 -0.44
N ASP A 83 22.70 -28.23 -0.88
CA ASP A 83 21.82 -27.15 -0.42
C ASP A 83 20.56 -26.97 -1.27
N ALA A 84 20.33 -27.83 -2.27
CA ALA A 84 19.15 -27.73 -3.14
C ALA A 84 17.85 -28.02 -2.35
N VAL A 85 17.09 -26.95 -2.14
CA VAL A 85 15.80 -26.93 -1.43
C VAL A 85 14.73 -27.81 -2.11
N SER A 86 14.81 -28.01 -3.43
CA SER A 86 13.87 -28.85 -4.19
C SER A 86 14.21 -30.34 -4.04
N GLU A 87 13.25 -31.15 -3.57
CA GLU A 87 13.33 -32.61 -3.66
C GLU A 87 13.30 -33.07 -5.15
N GLY A 88 13.79 -34.28 -5.45
CA GLY A 88 13.71 -34.84 -6.80
C GLY A 88 14.96 -34.80 -7.69
N CYS A 89 14.74 -35.18 -8.95
CA CYS A 89 15.77 -35.32 -9.99
C CYS A 89 15.97 -34.06 -10.85
N GLY A 90 15.22 -32.98 -10.57
CA GLY A 90 15.30 -31.71 -11.30
C GLY A 90 14.55 -31.69 -12.63
N ARG A 91 13.69 -32.68 -12.91
CA ARG A 91 12.84 -32.66 -14.12
C ARG A 91 11.42 -32.24 -13.81
N SER A 92 10.86 -31.45 -14.71
CA SER A 92 9.45 -31.12 -14.72
C SER A 92 8.81 -31.44 -16.08
N TRP A 93 7.52 -31.69 -16.09
CA TRP A 93 6.76 -31.94 -17.33
C TRP A 93 5.34 -31.41 -17.21
N GLY A 94 4.74 -31.09 -18.34
CA GLY A 94 3.31 -30.77 -18.41
C GLY A 94 2.47 -32.03 -18.48
N THR A 95 1.30 -32.00 -17.85
CA THR A 95 0.27 -33.04 -17.96
C THR A 95 -1.11 -32.38 -17.98
N ALA A 96 -2.06 -32.97 -18.68
CA ALA A 96 -3.46 -32.56 -18.66
C ALA A 96 -4.29 -33.65 -18.01
N ALA A 97 -4.96 -33.31 -16.91
CA ALA A 97 -5.99 -34.15 -16.30
C ALA A 97 -7.30 -33.95 -17.05
N VAL A 98 -7.85 -35.03 -17.60
CA VAL A 98 -9.14 -35.08 -18.27
C VAL A 98 -10.10 -35.79 -17.32
N PHE A 99 -11.21 -35.12 -16.99
CA PHE A 99 -12.20 -35.63 -16.06
C PHE A 99 -13.36 -36.21 -16.85
N GLU A 100 -13.64 -37.48 -16.63
CA GLU A 100 -14.75 -38.19 -17.25
C GLU A 100 -16.02 -38.05 -16.40
N ALA A 101 -17.19 -38.25 -17.03
CA ALA A 101 -18.49 -38.04 -16.37
C ALA A 101 -18.75 -39.01 -15.20
N ASP A 102 -18.04 -40.14 -15.16
CA ASP A 102 -18.06 -41.13 -14.09
C ASP A 102 -17.15 -40.76 -12.90
N GLY A 103 -16.43 -39.64 -12.98
CA GLY A 103 -15.47 -39.17 -11.99
C GLY A 103 -14.05 -39.74 -12.16
N THR A 104 -13.82 -40.57 -13.18
CA THR A 104 -12.49 -41.06 -13.54
C THR A 104 -11.63 -39.92 -14.08
N VAL A 105 -10.35 -39.89 -13.69
CA VAL A 105 -9.40 -38.88 -14.16
C VAL A 105 -8.29 -39.56 -14.94
N THR A 106 -8.20 -39.24 -16.24
CA THR A 106 -7.12 -39.74 -17.11
C THR A 106 -6.10 -38.65 -17.38
N LEU A 107 -4.82 -39.02 -17.49
CA LEU A 107 -3.74 -38.08 -17.74
C LEU A 107 -3.28 -38.18 -19.19
N ARG A 108 -3.14 -37.02 -19.84
CA ARG A 108 -2.67 -36.92 -21.23
C ARG A 108 -1.59 -35.87 -21.36
N PRO A 109 -0.72 -35.96 -22.39
CA PRO A 109 0.15 -34.85 -22.72
C PRO A 109 -0.67 -33.58 -22.97
N PRO A 110 -0.20 -32.40 -22.55
CA PRO A 110 -0.85 -31.13 -22.85
C PRO A 110 -1.02 -30.97 -24.36
N ALA A 111 -2.18 -30.47 -24.81
CA ALA A 111 -2.44 -30.30 -26.23
C ALA A 111 -1.59 -29.16 -26.84
N GLU A 112 -1.26 -28.16 -26.04
CA GLU A 112 -0.56 -26.95 -26.49
C GLU A 112 0.57 -26.56 -25.52
N PRO A 113 1.75 -26.13 -26.02
CA PRO A 113 2.85 -25.67 -25.17
C PRO A 113 2.51 -24.44 -24.31
N THR A 114 1.64 -23.55 -24.79
CA THR A 114 1.20 -22.32 -24.11
C THR A 114 0.48 -22.60 -22.79
N LEU A 115 -0.27 -23.71 -22.71
CA LEU A 115 -0.94 -24.16 -21.48
C LEU A 115 0.07 -24.56 -20.40
N VAL A 116 1.19 -25.17 -20.81
CA VAL A 116 2.27 -25.56 -19.89
C VAL A 116 2.99 -24.33 -19.35
N GLU A 117 3.22 -23.32 -20.19
CA GLU A 117 3.76 -22.03 -19.74
C GLU A 117 2.82 -21.30 -18.78
N ALA A 118 1.51 -21.31 -19.07
CA ALA A 118 0.49 -20.72 -18.22
C ALA A 118 0.41 -21.43 -16.86
N ALA A 119 0.41 -22.76 -16.84
CA ALA A 119 0.40 -23.57 -15.63
C ALA A 119 1.65 -23.35 -14.76
N ASP A 120 2.84 -23.23 -15.37
CA ASP A 120 4.07 -22.97 -14.61
C ASP A 120 4.06 -21.54 -14.01
N ALA A 121 3.63 -20.55 -14.79
CA ALA A 121 3.48 -19.18 -14.30
C ALA A 121 2.47 -19.10 -13.15
N PHE A 122 1.38 -19.88 -13.23
CA PHE A 122 0.37 -19.98 -12.18
C PHE A 122 0.93 -20.60 -10.90
N ARG A 123 1.66 -21.72 -11.00
CA ARG A 123 2.32 -22.39 -9.86
C ARG A 123 3.32 -21.47 -9.16
N LEU A 124 4.17 -20.79 -9.93
CA LEU A 124 5.15 -19.83 -9.40
C LEU A 124 4.45 -18.65 -8.72
N ALA A 125 3.35 -18.17 -9.28
CA ALA A 125 2.54 -17.11 -8.65
C ALA A 125 1.93 -17.59 -7.33
N GLN A 126 1.41 -18.81 -7.25
CA GLN A 126 0.83 -19.39 -6.02
C GLN A 126 1.85 -19.54 -4.90
N ALA A 127 3.05 -20.05 -5.19
CA ALA A 127 4.12 -20.21 -4.19
C ALA A 127 4.48 -18.89 -3.49
N GLY A 128 4.36 -17.76 -4.21
CA GLY A 128 4.62 -16.43 -3.67
C GLY A 128 3.43 -15.75 -2.98
N GLN A 129 2.20 -16.26 -3.10
CA GLN A 129 0.99 -15.53 -2.69
C GLN A 129 0.92 -15.25 -1.19
N LEU A 130 1.20 -16.23 -0.33
CA LEU A 130 1.10 -16.03 1.12
C LEU A 130 2.18 -15.07 1.63
N ALA A 131 3.42 -15.22 1.14
CA ALA A 131 4.52 -14.31 1.47
C ALA A 131 4.24 -12.89 0.95
N ALA A 132 3.69 -12.76 -0.26
CA ALA A 132 3.27 -11.48 -0.81
C ALA A 132 2.18 -10.84 0.03
N VAL A 133 1.13 -11.58 0.43
CA VAL A 133 0.04 -11.04 1.28
C VAL A 133 0.56 -10.57 2.64
N ARG A 134 1.47 -11.31 3.27
CA ARG A 134 2.08 -10.89 4.55
C ARG A 134 2.96 -9.67 4.37
N ALA A 135 3.84 -9.67 3.37
CA ALA A 135 4.69 -8.53 3.06
C ALA A 135 3.88 -7.27 2.72
N SER A 136 2.73 -7.45 2.06
CA SER A 136 1.76 -6.39 1.80
C SER A 136 1.17 -5.80 3.09
N ALA A 137 0.76 -6.65 4.03
CA ALA A 137 0.19 -6.23 5.31
C ALA A 137 1.22 -5.47 6.17
N ASP A 138 2.47 -5.95 6.21
CA ASP A 138 3.56 -5.29 6.92
C ASP A 138 3.81 -3.88 6.37
N ARG A 139 3.88 -3.74 5.03
CA ARG A 139 4.08 -2.45 4.37
C ARG A 139 2.93 -1.47 4.63
N TRP A 140 1.68 -1.95 4.71
CA TRP A 140 0.54 -1.11 5.10
C TRP A 140 0.70 -0.52 6.48
N THR A 141 1.14 -1.36 7.42
CA THR A 141 1.36 -0.94 8.80
C THR A 141 2.43 0.15 8.85
N THR A 142 3.57 -0.05 8.18
CA THR A 142 4.64 0.96 8.08
C THR A 142 4.15 2.27 7.43
N GLY A 143 3.37 2.18 6.35
CA GLY A 143 2.83 3.37 5.67
C GLY A 143 1.89 4.18 6.56
N VAL A 144 0.97 3.51 7.28
CA VAL A 144 0.07 4.16 8.23
C VAL A 144 0.84 4.80 9.39
N THR A 145 1.82 4.09 9.95
CA THR A 145 2.67 4.65 11.01
C THR A 145 3.41 5.89 10.54
N ALA A 146 3.99 5.88 9.33
CA ALA A 146 4.69 7.04 8.77
C ALA A 146 3.75 8.25 8.59
N LEU A 147 2.51 8.04 8.14
CA LEU A 147 1.52 9.11 8.02
C LEU A 147 1.11 9.68 9.38
N ILE A 148 0.91 8.82 10.38
CA ILE A 148 0.61 9.24 11.76
C ILE A 148 1.79 10.03 12.33
N SER A 149 3.03 9.56 12.13
CA SER A 149 4.25 10.24 12.59
C SER A 149 4.41 11.60 11.93
N LEU A 150 4.14 11.72 10.62
CA LEU A 150 4.21 12.98 9.90
C LEU A 150 3.18 13.98 10.43
N ALA A 151 1.93 13.54 10.65
CA ALA A 151 0.90 14.37 11.26
C ALA A 151 1.31 14.82 12.68
N ALA A 152 1.84 13.90 13.49
CA ALA A 152 2.30 14.18 14.85
C ALA A 152 3.46 15.20 14.88
N LEU A 153 4.31 15.25 13.86
CA LEU A 153 5.43 16.20 13.79
C LEU A 153 5.00 17.64 13.48
N ILE A 154 3.89 17.81 12.76
CA ILE A 154 3.45 19.13 12.26
C ILE A 154 2.65 19.90 13.33
N LEU A 155 1.87 19.21 14.15
CA LEU A 155 1.02 19.85 15.18
C LEU A 155 1.79 20.69 16.22
N PRO A 156 3.00 20.30 16.69
CA PRO A 156 3.74 21.05 17.70
C PRO A 156 4.46 22.29 17.14
N VAL A 157 5.01 22.21 15.92
CA VAL A 157 5.92 23.24 15.37
C VAL A 157 5.23 24.58 15.14
N ALA A 158 3.95 24.57 14.74
CA ALA A 158 3.21 25.80 14.53
C ALA A 158 2.65 26.40 15.84
N GLY A 159 2.50 25.61 16.91
CA GLY A 159 1.79 26.03 18.12
C GLY A 159 0.32 26.36 17.86
N ARG A 160 -0.61 25.80 18.65
CA ARG A 160 -2.04 26.11 18.51
C ARG A 160 -2.32 27.62 18.59
N ASP A 161 -1.51 28.34 19.35
CA ASP A 161 -1.66 29.77 19.57
C ASP A 161 -1.22 30.61 18.36
N ALA A 162 -0.17 30.22 17.63
CA ALA A 162 0.22 30.96 16.42
C ALA A 162 -0.84 30.81 15.31
N ILE A 163 -1.40 29.60 15.14
CA ILE A 163 -2.51 29.39 14.20
C ILE A 163 -3.73 30.22 14.62
N ARG A 164 -4.06 30.27 15.91
CA ARG A 164 -5.18 31.09 16.44
C ARG A 164 -4.99 32.59 16.22
N ALA A 165 -3.75 33.05 16.17
CA ALA A 165 -3.41 34.44 15.88
C ALA A 165 -3.59 34.81 14.39
N LEU A 166 -3.71 33.84 13.47
CA LEU A 166 -3.91 34.09 12.03
C LEU A 166 -5.33 34.55 11.67
N GLN A 167 -5.48 35.27 10.56
CA GLN A 167 -6.78 35.63 10.02
C GLN A 167 -7.67 34.38 9.79
N PRO A 168 -9.01 34.49 9.95
CA PRO A 168 -9.91 33.34 9.85
C PRO A 168 -9.80 32.56 8.53
N TRP A 169 -9.58 33.25 7.41
CA TRP A 169 -9.41 32.59 6.11
C TRP A 169 -8.11 31.77 6.05
N ALA A 170 -7.02 32.23 6.68
CA ALA A 170 -5.75 31.53 6.71
C ALA A 170 -5.84 30.28 7.60
N GLN A 171 -6.57 30.36 8.72
CA GLN A 171 -6.90 29.19 9.55
C GLN A 171 -7.69 28.14 8.78
N ALA A 172 -8.73 28.57 8.05
CA ALA A 172 -9.53 27.69 7.21
C ALA A 172 -8.69 27.07 6.08
N ALA A 173 -7.81 27.84 5.44
CA ALA A 173 -6.92 27.37 4.38
C ALA A 173 -5.92 26.31 4.89
N ILE A 174 -5.31 26.53 6.06
CA ILE A 174 -4.43 25.53 6.70
C ILE A 174 -5.22 24.24 6.96
N GLY A 175 -6.42 24.35 7.54
CA GLY A 175 -7.29 23.18 7.78
C GLY A 175 -7.62 22.42 6.49
N ALA A 176 -7.99 23.13 5.43
CA ALA A 176 -8.31 22.54 4.12
C ALA A 176 -7.07 21.86 3.49
N LEU A 177 -5.90 22.48 3.55
CA LEU A 177 -4.65 21.91 3.03
C LEU A 177 -4.24 20.64 3.78
N LEU A 178 -4.43 20.59 5.09
CA LEU A 178 -4.17 19.38 5.88
C LEU A 178 -5.13 18.24 5.48
N VAL A 179 -6.41 18.53 5.27
CA VAL A 179 -7.38 17.53 4.77
C VAL A 179 -6.98 17.02 3.38
N VAL A 180 -6.59 17.91 2.47
CA VAL A 180 -6.10 17.54 1.12
C VAL A 180 -4.82 16.71 1.20
N ALA A 181 -3.88 17.07 2.07
CA ALA A 181 -2.66 16.31 2.28
C ALA A 181 -2.96 14.88 2.75
N ILE A 182 -3.84 14.71 3.74
CA ILE A 182 -4.27 13.39 4.22
C ILE A 182 -4.94 12.59 3.10
N ALA A 183 -5.86 13.20 2.34
CA ALA A 183 -6.57 12.52 1.26
C ALA A 183 -5.62 12.08 0.13
N THR A 184 -4.71 12.96 -0.30
CA THR A 184 -3.72 12.64 -1.34
C THR A 184 -2.72 11.58 -0.88
N ALA A 185 -2.30 11.62 0.38
CA ALA A 185 -1.43 10.60 0.96
C ALA A 185 -2.10 9.23 0.98
N ALA A 186 -3.38 9.15 1.39
CA ALA A 186 -4.16 7.92 1.35
C ALA A 186 -4.28 7.38 -0.08
N VAL A 187 -4.54 8.26 -1.06
CA VAL A 187 -4.56 7.88 -2.49
C VAL A 187 -3.19 7.39 -2.95
N ALA A 188 -2.10 8.03 -2.56
CA ALA A 188 -0.74 7.63 -2.92
C ALA A 188 -0.44 6.20 -2.42
N VAL A 189 -0.73 5.93 -1.14
CA VAL A 189 -0.56 4.60 -0.52
C VAL A 189 -1.43 3.56 -1.24
N LEU A 190 -2.71 3.85 -1.45
CA LEU A 190 -3.64 2.93 -2.14
C LEU A 190 -3.17 2.61 -3.57
N ARG A 191 -2.66 3.60 -4.31
CA ARG A 191 -2.17 3.43 -5.68
C ARG A 191 -0.84 2.68 -5.73
N ALA A 192 0.10 3.01 -4.84
CA ALA A 192 1.37 2.28 -4.71
C ALA A 192 1.12 0.81 -4.35
N TYR A 193 0.16 0.56 -3.45
CA TYR A 193 -0.25 -0.77 -3.08
C TYR A 193 -0.87 -1.54 -4.24
N ARG A 194 -1.80 -0.93 -4.97
CA ARG A 194 -2.38 -1.51 -6.20
C ARG A 194 -1.32 -1.79 -7.27
N ALA A 195 -0.28 -0.96 -7.37
CA ALA A 195 0.82 -1.19 -8.31
C ALA A 195 1.69 -2.39 -7.88
N ALA A 196 1.99 -2.51 -6.59
CA ALA A 196 2.86 -3.56 -6.06
C ALA A 196 2.19 -4.94 -5.98
N HIS A 197 0.89 -4.98 -5.65
CA HIS A 197 0.19 -6.21 -5.29
C HIS A 197 -1.06 -6.49 -6.12
N GLY A 198 -1.51 -5.53 -6.94
CA GLY A 198 -2.80 -5.61 -7.60
C GLY A 198 -3.97 -5.51 -6.61
N LEU A 199 -5.18 -5.73 -7.11
CA LEU A 199 -6.34 -5.98 -6.26
C LEU A 199 -6.38 -7.49 -5.94
N PRO A 200 -6.60 -7.89 -4.67
CA PRO A 200 -6.87 -9.28 -4.35
C PRO A 200 -8.19 -9.66 -5.03
N ALA A 201 -8.07 -10.38 -6.14
CA ALA A 201 -9.19 -10.96 -6.85
C ALA A 201 -9.04 -12.46 -6.76
N ILE A 202 -9.97 -13.11 -6.06
CA ILE A 202 -10.09 -14.56 -6.09
C ILE A 202 -10.65 -14.91 -7.46
N ARG A 203 -9.86 -15.63 -8.25
CA ARG A 203 -10.31 -16.18 -9.53
C ARG A 203 -10.14 -17.69 -9.46
N LEU A 204 -11.24 -18.40 -9.68
CA LEU A 204 -11.21 -19.83 -9.89
C LEU A 204 -10.59 -20.12 -11.25
N VAL A 205 -9.58 -20.98 -11.27
CA VAL A 205 -8.98 -21.50 -12.49
C VAL A 205 -9.41 -22.95 -12.55
N ASP A 206 -10.61 -23.15 -13.08
CA ASP A 206 -11.22 -24.46 -13.11
C ASP A 206 -10.80 -25.21 -14.39
N ASP A 207 -10.69 -24.53 -15.53
CA ASP A 207 -10.40 -25.14 -16.84
C ASP A 207 -9.20 -24.52 -17.59
N ASP A 208 -8.77 -25.15 -18.69
CA ASP A 208 -7.69 -24.64 -19.55
C ASP A 208 -7.98 -23.24 -20.12
N LYS A 209 -9.26 -22.90 -20.37
CA LYS A 209 -9.66 -21.58 -20.89
C LYS A 209 -9.46 -20.47 -19.86
N SER A 210 -9.88 -20.71 -18.62
CA SER A 210 -9.71 -19.81 -17.48
C SER A 210 -8.24 -19.70 -17.07
N LEU A 211 -7.44 -20.76 -17.25
CA LEU A 211 -5.99 -20.70 -17.09
C LEU A 211 -5.33 -19.78 -18.12
N LEU A 212 -5.74 -19.87 -19.39
CA LEU A 212 -5.26 -18.99 -20.46
C LEU A 212 -5.74 -17.54 -20.27
N ASP A 213 -7.00 -17.31 -19.88
CA ASP A 213 -7.52 -15.98 -19.55
C ASP A 213 -6.77 -15.35 -18.37
N TRP A 214 -6.50 -16.14 -17.33
CA TRP A 214 -5.65 -15.72 -16.23
C TRP A 214 -4.26 -15.34 -16.73
N TYR A 215 -3.65 -16.16 -17.58
CA TYR A 215 -2.28 -15.94 -18.07
C TYR A 215 -2.15 -14.67 -18.92
N THR A 216 -3.07 -14.44 -19.85
CA THR A 216 -3.09 -13.24 -20.69
C THR A 216 -3.32 -11.99 -19.85
N THR A 217 -4.27 -12.04 -18.91
CA THR A 217 -4.52 -10.96 -17.95
C THR A 217 -3.29 -10.71 -17.09
N HIS A 218 -2.61 -11.76 -16.60
CA HIS A 218 -1.44 -11.65 -15.75
C HIS A 218 -0.25 -11.03 -16.50
N ARG A 219 -0.04 -11.39 -17.78
CA ARG A 219 0.97 -10.79 -18.65
C ARG A 219 0.72 -9.29 -18.92
N ALA A 220 -0.53 -8.82 -18.88
CA ALA A 220 -0.86 -7.40 -19.09
C ALA A 220 -0.68 -6.52 -17.82
N ARG A 221 -0.64 -7.12 -16.62
CA ARG A 221 -0.47 -6.39 -15.33
C ARG A 221 0.72 -5.45 -15.21
N PRO A 222 1.94 -5.74 -15.73
CA PRO A 222 3.07 -4.83 -15.59
C PRO A 222 2.82 -3.44 -16.20
N VAL A 223 2.01 -3.34 -17.27
CA VAL A 223 1.69 -2.05 -17.90
C VAL A 223 0.77 -1.21 -17.01
N GLU A 224 -0.27 -1.80 -16.44
CA GLU A 224 -1.18 -1.11 -15.52
C GLU A 224 -0.50 -0.76 -14.19
N ALA A 225 0.43 -1.60 -13.71
CA ALA A 225 1.22 -1.32 -12.52
C ALA A 225 2.03 -0.02 -12.66
N VAL A 226 2.62 0.24 -13.83
CA VAL A 226 3.36 1.48 -14.11
C VAL A 226 2.46 2.71 -14.04
N LYS A 227 1.23 2.62 -14.56
CA LYS A 227 0.25 3.73 -14.50
C LYS A 227 -0.15 4.05 -13.06
N HIS A 228 -0.43 3.03 -12.26
CA HIS A 228 -0.74 3.21 -10.84
C HIS A 228 0.45 3.76 -10.05
N LEU A 229 1.67 3.34 -10.37
CA LEU A 229 2.88 3.87 -9.73
C LEU A 229 3.09 5.36 -10.05
N ARG A 230 2.89 5.79 -11.30
CA ARG A 230 2.96 7.22 -11.67
C ARG A 230 1.93 8.05 -10.90
N GLN A 231 0.70 7.55 -10.78
CA GLN A 231 -0.35 8.21 -10.01
C GLN A 231 -0.01 8.28 -8.51
N ALA A 232 0.61 7.24 -7.95
CA ALA A 232 1.07 7.24 -6.58
C ALA A 232 2.16 8.30 -6.33
N ILE A 233 3.13 8.41 -7.25
CA ILE A 233 4.19 9.43 -7.18
C ILE A 233 3.60 10.84 -7.25
N GLN A 234 2.66 11.08 -8.17
CA GLN A 234 1.98 12.38 -8.29
C GLN A 234 1.20 12.75 -7.03
N ALA A 235 0.47 11.79 -6.45
CA ALA A 235 -0.28 12.00 -5.22
C ALA A 235 0.65 12.27 -4.02
N ALA A 236 1.76 11.54 -3.90
CA ALA A 236 2.76 11.79 -2.86
C ALA A 236 3.40 13.19 -2.99
N LEU A 237 3.72 13.62 -4.21
CA LEU A 237 4.22 14.97 -4.46
C LEU A 237 3.18 16.03 -4.07
N ALA A 238 1.91 15.82 -4.43
CA ALA A 238 0.82 16.72 -4.04
C ALA A 238 0.68 16.84 -2.51
N THR A 239 0.84 15.73 -1.78
CA THR A 239 0.88 15.74 -0.31
C THR A 239 2.01 16.62 0.21
N VAL A 240 3.25 16.44 -0.30
CA VAL A 240 4.42 17.22 0.14
C VAL A 240 4.20 18.72 -0.12
N VAL A 241 3.69 19.07 -1.30
CA VAL A 241 3.38 20.46 -1.65
C VAL A 241 2.30 21.03 -0.72
N ALA A 242 1.21 20.31 -0.48
CA ALA A 242 0.13 20.76 0.39
C ALA A 242 0.62 21.02 1.84
N LEU A 243 1.46 20.13 2.36
CA LEU A 243 2.06 20.30 3.69
C LEU A 243 3.02 21.48 3.73
N ALA A 244 3.87 21.65 2.71
CA ALA A 244 4.79 22.79 2.63
C ALA A 244 4.02 24.13 2.61
N VAL A 245 2.92 24.21 1.85
CA VAL A 245 2.06 25.41 1.82
C VAL A 245 1.36 25.63 3.16
N ALA A 246 0.87 24.57 3.81
CA ALA A 246 0.24 24.69 5.13
C ALA A 246 1.20 25.22 6.19
N VAL A 247 2.45 24.71 6.21
CA VAL A 247 3.51 25.20 7.10
C VAL A 247 3.88 26.64 6.75
N GLY A 248 4.00 26.97 5.46
CA GLY A 248 4.27 28.33 5.01
C GLY A 248 3.20 29.33 5.47
N LEU A 249 1.92 28.97 5.37
CA LEU A 249 0.82 29.78 5.90
C LEU A 249 0.82 29.87 7.42
N ALA A 250 1.21 28.80 8.12
CA ALA A 250 1.28 28.81 9.58
C ALA A 250 2.37 29.76 10.10
N VAL A 251 3.52 29.83 9.41
CA VAL A 251 4.67 30.66 9.81
C VAL A 251 4.56 32.09 9.30
N PHE A 252 4.12 32.28 8.05
CA PHE A 252 4.15 33.57 7.36
C PHE A 252 2.76 34.13 7.03
N GLY A 253 1.69 33.47 7.47
CA GLY A 253 0.33 33.92 7.21
C GLY A 253 0.00 35.25 7.91
N PRO A 254 -0.98 36.01 7.40
CA PRO A 254 -1.35 37.27 8.00
C PRO A 254 -1.98 37.05 9.37
N ALA A 255 -1.38 37.68 10.38
CA ALA A 255 -1.97 37.76 11.71
C ALA A 255 -3.30 38.55 11.67
N ARG A 256 -4.22 38.21 12.57
CA ARG A 256 -5.42 39.01 12.83
C ARG A 256 -4.95 40.42 13.25
N PRO A 257 -5.57 41.47 12.69
CA PRO A 257 -5.34 42.81 13.22
C PRO A 257 -5.73 42.79 14.70
N VAL A 258 -4.79 43.18 15.56
CA VAL A 258 -5.07 43.32 16.99
C VAL A 258 -6.02 44.51 17.14
N THR A 259 -7.32 44.23 17.15
CA THR A 259 -8.31 45.19 17.65
C THR A 259 -8.12 45.21 19.15
N SER A 260 -7.23 46.08 19.64
CA SER A 260 -7.14 46.34 21.07
C SER A 260 -8.53 46.77 21.55
N ALA A 261 -9.03 46.15 22.61
CA ALA A 261 -10.21 46.68 23.27
C ALA A 261 -9.86 48.09 23.76
N PRO A 262 -10.74 49.09 23.60
CA PRO A 262 -10.48 50.39 24.17
C PRO A 262 -10.23 50.24 25.67
N VAL A 263 -9.22 50.95 26.16
CA VAL A 263 -8.84 50.97 27.57
C VAL A 263 -9.06 52.37 28.11
N GLN A 264 -9.55 52.42 29.34
CA GLN A 264 -9.61 53.63 30.12
C GLN A 264 -8.47 53.58 31.15
N LEU A 265 -7.57 54.54 31.04
CA LEU A 265 -6.48 54.78 31.98
C LEU A 265 -6.90 55.87 32.96
N THR A 266 -6.72 55.62 34.25
CA THR A 266 -6.78 56.66 35.28
C THR A 266 -5.36 57.05 35.66
N LEU A 267 -5.03 58.32 35.47
CA LEU A 267 -3.71 58.88 35.75
C LEU A 267 -3.57 59.34 37.21
N THR A 268 -2.35 59.55 37.67
CA THR A 268 -2.02 60.01 39.03
C THR A 268 -2.55 61.41 39.34
N ASP A 269 -2.73 62.25 38.31
CA ASP A 269 -3.38 63.56 38.39
C ASP A 269 -4.93 63.46 38.42
N GLY A 270 -5.48 62.25 38.38
CA GLY A 270 -6.93 61.99 38.35
C GLY A 270 -7.56 62.09 36.97
N SER A 271 -6.80 62.45 35.93
CA SER A 271 -7.32 62.52 34.57
C SER A 271 -7.61 61.13 33.98
N LEU A 272 -8.58 61.07 33.06
CA LEU A 272 -9.01 59.84 32.42
C LEU A 272 -8.63 59.89 30.94
N VAL A 273 -7.82 58.95 30.49
CA VAL A 273 -7.46 58.79 29.07
C VAL A 273 -8.12 57.54 28.54
N CYS A 274 -9.03 57.68 27.58
CA CYS A 274 -9.66 56.56 26.91
C CYS A 274 -9.12 56.42 25.48
N GLY A 275 -8.72 55.21 25.10
CA GLY A 275 -8.22 54.99 23.75
C GLY A 275 -7.77 53.56 23.47
N LEU A 276 -7.16 53.37 22.31
CA LEU A 276 -6.63 52.08 21.88
C LEU A 276 -5.16 51.98 22.28
N PHE A 277 -4.79 50.90 22.98
CA PHE A 277 -3.37 50.59 23.18
C PHE A 277 -2.71 50.35 21.83
N LEU A 278 -1.63 51.09 21.59
CA LEU A 278 -0.69 50.84 20.52
C LEU A 278 0.49 50.06 21.09
N THR A 279 1.09 49.21 20.27
CA THR A 279 2.34 48.52 20.62
C THR A 279 3.41 49.55 21.00
N SER A 280 3.95 49.41 22.21
CA SER A 280 5.08 50.22 22.67
C SER A 280 6.34 49.38 22.64
N THR A 281 7.38 49.91 22.00
CA THR A 281 8.72 49.31 21.95
C THR A 281 9.63 49.84 23.07
N ALA A 282 9.10 50.62 24.01
CA ALA A 282 9.85 51.23 25.11
C ALA A 282 9.36 50.70 26.47
N ASP A 283 10.29 50.19 27.28
CA ASP A 283 10.01 49.41 28.50
C ASP A 283 9.23 50.14 29.61
N VAL A 284 9.06 51.47 29.52
CA VAL A 284 8.43 52.29 30.59
C VAL A 284 7.40 53.29 30.07
N ARG A 285 7.00 53.20 28.79
CA ARG A 285 6.00 54.13 28.21
C ARG A 285 4.89 53.36 27.54
N LEU A 286 3.65 53.76 27.82
CA LEU A 286 2.45 53.30 27.16
C LEU A 286 2.10 54.28 26.03
N ARG A 287 1.76 53.76 24.86
CA ARG A 287 1.23 54.56 23.75
C ARG A 287 -0.26 54.26 23.60
N VAL A 288 -1.09 55.28 23.75
CA VAL A 288 -2.53 55.16 23.61
C VAL A 288 -3.00 56.12 22.52
N ARG A 289 -3.71 55.62 21.52
CA ARG A 289 -4.41 56.48 20.57
C ARG A 289 -5.72 56.92 21.20
N ARG A 290 -5.80 58.20 21.56
CA ARG A 290 -6.96 58.81 22.22
C ARG A 290 -8.20 58.74 21.32
N ALA A 291 -9.36 58.49 21.92
CA ALA A 291 -10.62 58.33 21.19
C ALA A 291 -11.27 59.67 20.79
N ASP A 292 -11.00 60.72 21.56
CA ASP A 292 -11.49 62.09 21.41
C ASP A 292 -10.87 62.82 20.20
N ASP A 293 -9.53 62.84 20.11
CA ASP A 293 -8.80 63.60 19.09
C ASP A 293 -8.00 62.73 18.11
N GLY A 294 -7.96 61.41 18.33
CA GLY A 294 -7.16 60.48 17.54
C GLY A 294 -5.64 60.62 17.77
N ALA A 295 -5.20 61.52 18.65
CA ALA A 295 -3.79 61.78 18.91
C ALA A 295 -3.16 60.62 19.69
N VAL A 296 -1.87 60.38 19.46
CA VAL A 296 -1.12 59.36 20.20
C VAL A 296 -0.58 59.99 21.48
N ALA A 297 -1.18 59.66 22.62
CA ALA A 297 -0.67 59.99 23.93
C ALA A 297 0.43 58.99 24.33
N VAL A 298 1.55 59.52 24.82
CA VAL A 298 2.64 58.72 25.40
C VAL A 298 2.62 58.96 26.92
N ILE A 299 2.28 57.91 27.67
CA ILE A 299 2.02 57.97 29.11
C ILE A 299 3.10 57.14 29.82
N SER A 300 3.72 57.67 30.89
CA SER A 300 4.64 56.89 31.70
C SER A 300 3.87 55.84 32.51
N VAL A 301 4.41 54.62 32.64
CA VAL A 301 3.77 53.57 33.46
C VAL A 301 3.63 54.01 34.92
N SER A 302 4.55 54.85 35.43
CA SER A 302 4.48 55.46 36.77
C SER A 302 3.25 56.31 37.00
N ASP A 303 2.68 56.87 35.93
CA ASP A 303 1.60 57.85 36.02
C ASP A 303 0.24 57.15 35.95
N VAL A 304 0.21 55.83 35.77
CA VAL A 304 -1.03 55.06 35.64
C VAL A 304 -1.42 54.44 36.99
N VAL A 305 -2.54 54.91 37.53
CA VAL A 305 -3.14 54.38 38.77
C VAL A 305 -4.00 53.16 38.48
N ARG A 306 -4.75 53.18 37.37
CA ARG A 306 -5.69 52.10 37.03
C ARG A 306 -5.82 51.92 35.52
N ILE A 307 -5.84 50.65 35.10
CA ILE A 307 -6.14 50.26 33.71
C ILE A 307 -7.44 49.45 33.72
N LYS A 308 -8.45 49.92 33.00
CA LYS A 308 -9.73 49.22 32.85
C LYS A 308 -10.04 48.98 31.37
N PRO A 309 -10.20 47.73 30.91
CA PRO A 309 -10.76 47.46 29.59
C PRO A 309 -12.23 47.91 29.57
N VAL A 310 -12.61 48.68 28.55
CA VAL A 310 -13.97 49.19 28.36
C VAL A 310 -14.54 48.68 27.04
N LYS A 311 -15.88 48.61 26.94
CA LYS A 311 -16.55 48.20 25.69
C LYS A 311 -16.49 49.29 24.62
N ALA A 312 -16.45 50.55 25.04
CA ALA A 312 -16.31 51.72 24.20
C ALA A 312 -15.67 52.86 25.01
N CYS A 313 -14.90 53.69 24.31
CA CYS A 313 -14.69 55.10 24.63
C CYS A 313 -15.76 55.88 23.86
#